data_AF-A0A6G4QYL9-F1
#
_entry.id   AF-A0A6G4QYL9-F1
#
_cell.length_a   1.000
_cell.length_b   1.000
_cell.length_c   1.000
_cell.angle_alpha   90.00
_cell.angle_beta   90.00
_cell.angle_gamma   90.00
#
_symmetry.space_group_name_H-M   'P 1'
#
loop_
_entity.id
_entity.type
_entity.pdbx_description
1 polymer ?
#
loop_
_entity_poly.entity_id
_entity_poly.type
_entity_poly.pdbx_seq_one_letter_code
_entity_poly.pdbx_strand_id
1 'polypeptide(L)'
;RIALRTRPLDRFMLVTDAMPTVGMADKRFTLQGQAITVQDGVCVGPGGTLAGSDLDMIGAVRNAVDMLGLSLDEAVMTASSAPAAFLGLAAQRGTIAPGMAADLVLLDDQRNVVRTWIDGRS
;
A
#
# COMPACT_ATOMS: atom_id res chain seq x y z
N ARG A 1 4.56 1.51 16.27
CA ARG A 1 6.05 1.63 16.28
C ARG A 1 6.79 0.43 16.89
N ILE A 2 6.20 -0.38 17.78
CA ILE A 2 6.90 -1.54 18.39
C ILE A 2 7.45 -2.49 17.32
N ALA A 3 6.65 -2.88 16.31
CA ALA A 3 7.08 -3.77 15.25
C ALA A 3 8.36 -3.29 14.54
N LEU A 4 8.44 -2.02 14.14
CA LEU A 4 9.63 -1.46 13.48
C LEU A 4 10.91 -1.52 14.33
N ARG A 5 10.80 -1.72 15.64
CA ARG A 5 11.95 -1.88 16.55
C ARG A 5 12.42 -3.34 16.69
N THR A 6 11.66 -4.31 16.17
CA THR A 6 11.97 -5.74 16.38
C THR A 6 12.75 -6.37 15.24
N ARG A 7 12.72 -5.77 14.05
CA ARG A 7 13.41 -6.29 12.85
C ARG A 7 13.97 -5.14 12.00
N PRO A 8 14.99 -5.41 11.16
CA PRO A 8 15.42 -4.47 10.13
C PRO A 8 14.28 -4.07 9.19
N LEU A 9 14.31 -2.84 8.68
CA LEU A 9 13.19 -2.28 7.91
C LEU A 9 12.95 -3.01 6.57
N ASP A 10 14.00 -3.52 5.94
CA ASP A 10 13.96 -4.31 4.70
C ASP A 10 13.23 -5.66 4.84
N ARG A 11 12.82 -6.02 6.07
CA ARG A 11 11.96 -7.16 6.38
C ARG A 11 10.48 -6.79 6.52
N PHE A 12 10.12 -5.52 6.38
CA PHE A 12 8.74 -5.05 6.40
C PHE A 12 8.25 -4.76 4.99
N MET A 13 6.98 -5.09 4.74
CA MET A 13 6.29 -4.80 3.50
C MET A 13 4.96 -4.14 3.82
N LEU A 14 4.67 -3.02 3.16
CA LEU A 14 3.34 -2.42 3.22
C LEU A 14 2.40 -3.22 2.34
N VAL A 15 1.27 -3.63 2.93
CA VAL A 15 0.16 -4.27 2.23
C VAL A 15 -1.10 -3.50 2.57
N THR A 16 -1.99 -3.37 1.60
CA THR A 16 -3.28 -2.69 1.84
C THR A 16 -4.27 -3.62 2.53
N ASP A 17 -4.30 -4.91 2.15
CA ASP A 17 -5.45 -5.78 2.42
C ASP A 17 -6.77 -5.11 1.98
N ALA A 18 -6.69 -4.38 0.86
CA ALA A 18 -7.77 -3.58 0.31
C ALA A 18 -8.95 -4.45 -0.11
N MET A 19 -10.15 -4.00 0.25
CA MET A 19 -11.41 -4.59 -0.18
C MET A 19 -12.04 -3.76 -1.30
N PRO A 20 -13.07 -4.28 -2.00
CA PRO A 20 -13.63 -3.64 -3.19
C PRO A 20 -14.03 -2.17 -3.01
N THR A 21 -14.30 -1.74 -1.78
CA THR A 21 -14.71 -0.37 -1.43
C THR A 21 -13.65 0.70 -1.74
N VAL A 22 -12.39 0.32 -1.93
CA VAL A 22 -11.32 1.28 -2.28
C VAL A 22 -11.66 1.94 -3.61
N GLY A 23 -11.83 3.27 -3.60
CA GLY A 23 -12.24 4.05 -4.78
C GLY A 23 -13.75 4.01 -5.10
N MET A 24 -14.56 3.25 -4.35
CA MET A 24 -16.02 3.24 -4.52
C MET A 24 -16.70 4.34 -3.69
N ALA A 25 -17.76 4.92 -4.25
CA ALA A 25 -18.65 5.83 -3.52
C ALA A 25 -19.53 5.07 -2.51
N ASP A 26 -20.02 3.88 -2.88
CA ASP A 26 -20.71 3.00 -1.94
C ASP A 26 -19.69 2.26 -1.08
N LYS A 27 -19.84 2.38 0.24
CA LYS A 27 -18.94 1.85 1.25
C LYS A 27 -19.49 0.57 1.87
N ARG A 28 -20.14 -0.24 1.05
CA ARG A 28 -20.77 -1.50 1.43
C ARG A 28 -20.52 -2.56 0.36
N PHE A 29 -20.33 -3.80 0.79
CA PHE A 29 -20.22 -4.96 -0.10
C PHE A 29 -20.56 -6.24 0.65
N THR A 30 -20.70 -7.34 -0.08
CA THR A 30 -20.93 -8.67 0.50
C THR A 30 -19.67 -9.51 0.38
N LEU A 31 -19.21 -10.07 1.50
CA LEU A 31 -18.08 -10.99 1.55
C LEU A 31 -18.55 -12.32 2.14
N GLN A 32 -18.46 -13.41 1.37
CA GLN A 32 -18.86 -14.76 1.81
C GLN A 32 -20.29 -14.80 2.42
N GLY A 33 -21.22 -14.03 1.86
CA GLY A 33 -22.61 -13.94 2.33
C GLY A 33 -22.84 -12.99 3.51
N GLN A 34 -21.79 -12.33 4.02
CA GLN A 34 -21.89 -11.35 5.10
C GLN A 34 -21.86 -9.93 4.56
N ALA A 35 -22.70 -9.05 5.11
CA ALA A 35 -22.68 -7.63 4.80
C ALA A 35 -21.50 -6.96 5.50
N ILE A 36 -20.66 -6.30 4.71
CA ILE A 36 -19.51 -5.53 5.17
C ILE A 36 -19.77 -4.04 4.91
N THR A 37 -19.42 -3.20 5.88
CA THR A 37 -19.52 -1.74 5.77
C THR A 37 -18.20 -1.09 6.14
N VAL A 38 -17.81 0.00 5.49
CA VAL A 38 -16.62 0.76 5.89
C VAL A 38 -16.98 1.73 7.00
N GLN A 39 -16.17 1.75 8.05
CA GLN A 39 -16.21 2.72 9.15
C GLN A 39 -14.79 3.25 9.33
N ASP A 40 -14.58 4.56 9.12
CA ASP A 40 -13.28 5.23 9.29
C ASP A 40 -12.11 4.53 8.57
N GLY A 41 -12.33 4.06 7.34
CA GLY A 41 -11.32 3.37 6.53
C GLY A 41 -11.14 1.88 6.85
N VAL A 42 -11.94 1.34 7.76
CA VAL A 42 -11.90 -0.07 8.20
C VAL A 42 -13.11 -0.81 7.67
N CYS A 43 -12.92 -1.97 7.05
CA CYS A 43 -14.03 -2.83 6.64
C CYS A 43 -14.54 -3.62 7.86
N VAL A 44 -15.81 -3.45 8.21
CA VAL A 44 -16.43 -4.02 9.41
C VAL A 44 -17.59 -4.94 9.00
N GLY A 45 -17.51 -6.20 9.45
CA GLY A 45 -18.56 -7.20 9.27
C GLY A 45 -19.52 -7.31 10.46
N PRO A 46 -20.44 -8.29 10.44
CA PRO A 46 -21.41 -8.50 11.51
C PRO A 46 -20.71 -8.74 12.86
N GLY A 47 -21.17 -8.05 13.91
CA GLY A 47 -20.57 -8.16 15.24
C GLY A 47 -19.26 -7.41 15.44
N GLY A 48 -18.88 -6.54 14.50
CA GLY A 48 -17.70 -5.67 14.64
C GLY A 48 -16.38 -6.32 14.21
N THR A 49 -16.44 -7.43 13.47
CA THR A 49 -15.26 -8.13 12.97
C THR A 49 -14.56 -7.33 11.88
N LEU A 50 -13.21 -7.33 11.91
CA LEU A 50 -12.42 -6.74 10.84
C LEU A 50 -12.46 -7.65 9.61
N ALA A 51 -12.78 -7.05 8.46
CA ALA A 51 -12.97 -7.74 7.18
C ALA A 51 -12.13 -7.10 6.06
N GLY A 52 -10.94 -6.59 6.41
CA GLY A 52 -10.01 -5.90 5.50
C GLY A 52 -10.00 -4.38 5.67
N SER A 53 -9.47 -3.68 4.68
CA SER A 53 -9.30 -2.22 4.74
C SER A 53 -9.92 -1.51 3.53
N ASP A 54 -10.24 -0.23 3.75
CA ASP A 54 -10.53 0.74 2.70
C ASP A 54 -9.30 1.65 2.51
N LEU A 55 -8.12 1.04 2.31
CA LEU A 55 -6.83 1.73 2.20
C LEU A 55 -6.18 1.48 0.84
N ASP A 56 -5.79 2.53 0.13
CA ASP A 56 -4.96 2.44 -1.07
C ASP A 56 -3.45 2.46 -0.74
N MET A 57 -2.61 2.09 -1.72
CA MET A 57 -1.16 1.95 -1.46
C MET A 57 -0.49 3.28 -1.11
N ILE A 58 -0.90 4.39 -1.75
CA ILE A 58 -0.33 5.70 -1.42
C ILE A 58 -0.79 6.18 -0.04
N GLY A 59 -2.00 5.83 0.40
CA GLY A 59 -2.48 6.00 1.76
C GLY A 59 -1.63 5.21 2.75
N ALA A 60 -1.27 3.97 2.44
CA ALA A 60 -0.36 3.18 3.28
C ALA A 60 1.02 3.84 3.42
N VAL A 61 1.59 4.35 2.33
CA VAL A 61 2.87 5.09 2.36
C VAL A 61 2.75 6.38 3.18
N ARG A 62 1.69 7.18 2.99
CA ARG A 62 1.45 8.39 3.78
C ARG A 62 1.33 8.07 5.27
N ASN A 63 0.56 7.04 5.63
CA ASN A 63 0.41 6.59 7.02
C ASN A 63 1.75 6.12 7.61
N ALA A 64 2.60 5.43 6.82
CA ALA A 64 3.92 5.01 7.28
C ALA A 64 4.82 6.21 7.61
N VAL A 65 4.76 7.28 6.80
CA VAL A 65 5.50 8.51 7.09
C VAL A 65 4.89 9.24 8.30
N ASP A 66 3.60 9.57 8.24
CA ASP A 66 2.96 10.49 9.18
C ASP A 66 2.74 9.84 10.57
N MET A 67 2.37 8.56 10.61
CA MET A 67 2.06 7.85 11.87
C MET A 67 3.24 7.04 12.40
N LEU A 68 4.00 6.38 11.51
CA LEU A 68 5.12 5.53 11.94
C LEU A 68 6.43 6.31 12.05
N GLY A 69 6.55 7.47 11.39
CA GLY A 69 7.74 8.31 11.43
C GLY A 69 8.87 7.81 10.54
N LEU A 70 8.55 7.03 9.50
CA LEU A 70 9.52 6.66 8.47
C LEU A 70 9.80 7.87 7.57
N SER A 71 11.02 7.96 7.04
CA SER A 71 11.29 8.83 5.89
C SER A 71 10.50 8.35 4.66
N LEU A 72 10.36 9.23 3.66
CA LEU A 72 9.60 8.89 2.45
C LEU A 72 10.27 7.74 1.68
N ASP A 73 11.59 7.74 1.56
CA ASP A 73 12.37 6.68 0.90
C ASP A 73 12.27 5.35 1.64
N GLU A 74 12.30 5.35 2.98
CA GLU A 74 12.03 4.16 3.79
C GLU A 74 10.62 3.60 3.55
N ALA A 75 9.60 4.46 3.56
CA ALA A 75 8.22 4.04 3.31
C ALA A 75 8.06 3.49 1.88
N VAL A 76 8.63 4.15 0.87
CA VAL A 76 8.61 3.70 -0.53
C VAL A 76 9.35 2.38 -0.70
N MET A 77 10.49 2.18 -0.01
CA MET A 77 11.23 0.92 -0.03
C MET A 77 10.35 -0.23 0.47
N THR A 78 9.62 -0.04 1.57
CA THR A 78 8.69 -1.05 2.11
C THR A 78 7.47 -1.30 1.22
N ALA A 79 7.12 -0.38 0.31
CA ALA A 79 6.04 -0.54 -0.66
C ALA A 79 6.51 -1.02 -2.05
N SER A 80 7.82 -1.09 -2.30
CA SER A 80 8.39 -1.32 -3.63
C SER A 80 9.54 -2.32 -3.63
N SER A 81 10.75 -1.92 -3.20
CA SER A 81 11.94 -2.77 -3.29
C SER A 81 11.86 -4.01 -2.41
N ALA A 82 11.35 -3.88 -1.17
CA ALA A 82 11.18 -5.01 -0.26
C ALA A 82 10.21 -6.09 -0.80
N PRO A 83 8.97 -5.76 -1.22
CA PRO A 83 8.09 -6.76 -1.81
C PRO A 83 8.61 -7.33 -3.12
N ALA A 84 9.28 -6.54 -3.97
CA ALA A 84 9.90 -7.06 -5.18
C ALA A 84 11.00 -8.09 -4.86
N ALA A 85 11.85 -7.83 -3.86
CA ALA A 85 12.85 -8.79 -3.41
C ALA A 85 12.22 -10.06 -2.85
N PHE A 86 11.20 -9.93 -2.00
CA PHE A 86 10.48 -11.07 -1.42
C PHE A 86 9.86 -11.98 -2.50
N LEU A 87 9.31 -11.39 -3.56
CA LEU A 87 8.70 -12.12 -4.68
C LEU A 87 9.71 -12.64 -5.72
N GLY A 88 11.01 -12.38 -5.55
CA GLY A 88 12.04 -12.76 -6.54
C GLY A 88 12.04 -11.89 -7.80
N LEU A 89 11.46 -10.70 -7.74
CA LEU A 89 11.32 -9.74 -8.85
C LEU A 89 12.35 -8.61 -8.81
N ALA A 90 13.28 -8.60 -7.85
CA ALA A 90 14.25 -7.50 -7.67
C ALA A 90 15.18 -7.24 -8.87
N ALA A 91 15.34 -8.21 -9.78
CA ALA A 91 16.10 -8.03 -11.02
C ALA A 91 15.31 -7.27 -12.11
N GLN A 92 14.02 -7.03 -11.91
CA GLN A 92 13.12 -6.46 -12.92
C GLN A 92 12.28 -5.30 -12.37
N ARG A 93 11.91 -5.32 -11.09
CA ARG A 93 10.99 -4.35 -10.47
C ARG A 93 11.45 -3.91 -9.09
N GLY A 94 10.86 -2.82 -8.60
CA GLY A 94 11.04 -2.33 -7.23
C GLY A 94 12.18 -1.33 -7.04
N THR A 95 12.97 -1.04 -8.07
CA THR A 95 14.05 -0.03 -8.03
C THR A 95 14.07 0.75 -9.35
N ILE A 96 14.33 2.05 -9.28
CA ILE A 96 14.55 2.89 -10.46
C ILE A 96 16.02 2.80 -10.84
N ALA A 97 16.33 1.98 -11.85
CA ALA A 97 17.68 1.82 -12.39
C ALA A 97 17.62 1.41 -13.88
N PRO A 98 18.69 1.68 -14.66
CA PRO A 98 18.79 1.18 -16.03
C PRO A 98 18.61 -0.35 -16.09
N GLY A 99 17.81 -0.81 -17.05
CA GLY A 99 17.49 -2.23 -17.23
C GLY A 99 16.30 -2.75 -16.42
N MET A 100 15.73 -1.94 -15.51
CA MET A 100 14.50 -2.27 -14.78
C MET A 100 13.25 -1.91 -15.59
N ALA A 101 12.12 -2.55 -15.27
CA ALA A 101 10.83 -2.16 -15.82
C ALA A 101 10.49 -0.72 -15.41
N ALA A 102 9.94 0.05 -16.35
CA ALA A 102 9.54 1.44 -16.13
C ALA A 102 8.16 1.52 -15.45
N ASP A 103 8.03 0.86 -14.30
CA ASP A 103 6.88 0.98 -13.41
C ASP A 103 7.17 2.09 -12.41
N LEU A 104 6.56 3.25 -12.62
CA LEU A 104 6.90 4.47 -11.92
C LEU A 104 5.65 5.14 -11.37
N VAL A 105 5.82 5.87 -10.28
CA VAL A 105 4.78 6.76 -9.74
C VAL A 105 5.40 8.14 -9.52
N LEU A 106 4.73 9.17 -10.03
CA LEU A 106 5.06 10.55 -9.75
C LEU A 106 4.16 11.05 -8.63
N LEU A 107 4.77 11.57 -7.57
CA LEU A 107 4.09 12.18 -6.44
C LEU A 107 4.31 13.70 -6.45
N ASP A 108 3.33 14.46 -5.97
CA ASP A 108 3.51 15.87 -5.63
C ASP A 108 4.15 16.02 -4.23
N ASP A 109 4.42 17.28 -3.83
CA ASP A 109 5.01 17.59 -2.52
C ASP A 109 4.11 17.18 -1.34
N GLN A 110 2.81 17.02 -1.58
CA GLN A 110 1.82 16.55 -0.62
C GLN A 110 1.69 15.02 -0.62
N ARG A 111 2.48 14.31 -1.44
CA ARG A 111 2.49 12.85 -1.63
C ARG A 111 1.20 12.31 -2.24
N ASN A 112 0.49 13.11 -3.04
CA ASN A 112 -0.60 12.64 -3.88
C ASN A 112 -0.03 12.06 -5.18
N VAL A 113 -0.69 11.04 -5.71
CA VAL A 113 -0.33 10.48 -7.02
C VAL A 113 -0.74 11.44 -8.13
N VAL A 114 0.25 11.90 -8.90
CA VAL A 114 0.06 12.77 -10.07
C VAL A 114 -0.03 11.94 -11.35
N ARG A 115 0.80 10.91 -11.46
CA ARG A 115 0.88 10.04 -12.64
C ARG A 115 1.48 8.69 -12.29
N THR A 116 1.10 7.66 -13.03
CA THR A 116 1.73 6.35 -12.99
C THR A 116 2.21 5.96 -14.39
N TRP A 117 3.19 5.07 -14.43
CA TRP A 117 3.60 4.37 -15.63
C TRP A 117 3.65 2.88 -15.32
N ILE A 118 3.20 2.06 -16.27
CA ILE A 118 3.33 0.60 -16.22
C ILE A 118 4.04 0.16 -17.49
N ASP A 119 5.20 -0.48 -17.32
CA ASP A 119 6.12 -0.79 -18.43
C ASP A 119 6.36 0.43 -19.36
N GLY A 120 6.50 1.62 -18.77
CA GLY A 120 6.77 2.88 -19.49
C GLY A 120 5.56 3.54 -20.14
N ARG A 121 4.34 2.99 -20.01
CA ARG A 121 3.10 3.57 -20.54
C ARG A 121 2.33 4.28 -19.44
N SER A 122 1.98 5.56 -19.67
CA SER A 122 1.13 6.36 -18.76
C SER A 122 -0.34 6.30 -19.14
#